data_AF-A0A837ZPK3-F1
#
_entry.id   AF-A0A837ZPK3-F1
#
_cell.length_a   1.000
_cell.length_b   1.000
_cell.length_c   1.000
_cell.angle_alpha   90.00
_cell.angle_beta   90.00
_cell.angle_gamma   90.00
#
_symmetry.space_group_name_H-M   'P 1'
#
loop_
_entity.id
_entity.type
_entity.pdbx_description
1 polymer ?
#
loop_
_entity_poly.entity_id
_entity_poly.type
_entity_poly.pdbx_seq_one_letter_code
_entity_poly.pdbx_strand_id
1 'polypeptide(L)'
;MATFWIAVATAAVTAFVSATPPSVIAYLKHRRLVQLEKQRDELVRDNEFQSRQEAALTRALSDDPTQRDIGLANLVELRDGSLSTPERAARVQTHIDRVKLTMFGKLTIGLADFSEASLDRQPSSPALSFGDTPIDRAIRECMATLEERGRQLDDEIRQSNSRLRRMGLNLINGSTDPDGIVPDVVKKLRAQGDH
;
A
#
# COMPACT_ATOMS: atom_id res chain seq x y z
N MET A 1 -46.42 -41.64 -35.53
CA MET A 1 -46.66 -40.53 -34.57
C MET A 1 -45.50 -39.53 -34.54
N ALA A 2 -44.24 -39.94 -34.33
CA ALA A 2 -43.09 -39.01 -34.25
C ALA A 2 -42.85 -38.15 -35.51
N THR A 3 -43.04 -38.71 -36.70
CA THR A 3 -42.86 -38.00 -37.99
C THR A 3 -43.86 -36.87 -38.23
N PHE A 4 -45.08 -36.98 -37.69
CA PHE A 4 -46.11 -35.94 -37.83
C PHE A 4 -45.78 -34.71 -36.96
N TRP A 5 -45.31 -34.93 -35.73
CA TRP A 5 -44.87 -33.85 -34.84
C TRP A 5 -43.62 -33.14 -35.34
N ILE A 6 -42.70 -33.87 -35.97
CA ILE A 6 -41.54 -33.26 -36.63
C ILE A 6 -42.02 -32.36 -37.78
N ALA A 7 -42.88 -32.84 -38.67
CA ALA A 7 -43.39 -32.05 -39.80
C ALA A 7 -44.15 -30.78 -39.36
N VAL A 8 -44.97 -30.87 -38.31
CA VAL A 8 -45.68 -29.71 -37.74
C VAL A 8 -44.70 -28.72 -37.11
N ALA A 9 -43.67 -29.19 -36.41
CA ALA A 9 -42.63 -28.34 -35.86
C ALA A 9 -41.83 -27.64 -36.97
N THR A 10 -41.45 -28.34 -38.04
CA THR A 10 -40.74 -27.74 -39.17
C THR A 10 -41.60 -26.71 -39.89
N ALA A 11 -42.88 -27.00 -40.12
CA ALA A 11 -43.81 -26.06 -40.75
C ALA A 11 -44.04 -24.79 -39.91
N ALA A 12 -44.17 -24.94 -38.58
CA ALA A 12 -44.33 -23.81 -37.67
C ALA A 12 -43.08 -22.92 -37.60
N VAL A 13 -41.88 -23.51 -37.55
CA VAL A 13 -40.61 -22.76 -37.58
C VAL A 13 -40.43 -22.05 -38.92
N THR A 14 -40.76 -22.72 -40.03
CA THR A 14 -40.64 -22.13 -41.38
C THR A 14 -41.61 -20.96 -41.55
N ALA A 15 -42.86 -21.10 -41.08
CA ALA A 15 -43.86 -20.04 -41.10
C ALA A 15 -43.46 -18.83 -40.24
N PHE A 16 -42.84 -19.07 -39.08
CA PHE A 16 -42.36 -18.00 -38.19
C PHE A 16 -41.16 -17.24 -38.79
N VAL A 17 -40.24 -17.96 -39.44
CA VAL A 17 -39.08 -17.38 -40.15
C VAL A 17 -39.52 -16.64 -41.43
N SER A 18 -40.55 -17.12 -42.13
CA SER A 18 -41.06 -16.44 -43.33
C SER A 18 -41.98 -15.24 -43.02
N ALA A 19 -42.64 -15.23 -41.86
CA ALA A 19 -43.53 -14.14 -41.45
C ALA A 19 -42.79 -13.00 -40.73
N THR A 20 -41.53 -13.21 -40.34
CA THR A 20 -40.71 -12.13 -39.78
C THR A 20 -40.08 -11.31 -40.91
N PRO A 21 -40.39 -10.00 -41.02
CA PRO A 21 -39.79 -9.17 -42.05
C PRO A 21 -38.26 -9.18 -41.94
N PRO A 22 -37.50 -9.22 -43.05
CA PRO A 22 -36.04 -9.16 -43.04
C PRO A 22 -35.48 -7.96 -42.25
N SER A 23 -36.24 -6.85 -42.21
CA SER A 23 -35.93 -5.66 -41.42
C SER A 23 -35.93 -5.89 -39.90
N VAL A 24 -36.79 -6.78 -39.39
CA VAL A 24 -36.87 -7.12 -37.96
C VAL A 24 -35.68 -8.02 -37.57
N ILE A 25 -35.32 -8.97 -38.42
CA ILE A 25 -34.15 -9.84 -38.21
C ILE A 25 -32.86 -9.00 -38.25
N ALA A 26 -32.74 -8.08 -39.22
CA ALA A 26 -31.63 -7.15 -39.33
C ALA A 26 -31.54 -6.22 -38.10
N TYR A 27 -32.67 -5.70 -37.63
CA TYR A 27 -32.73 -4.87 -36.42
C TYR A 27 -32.29 -5.63 -35.16
N LEU A 28 -32.78 -6.86 -34.95
CA LEU A 28 -32.38 -7.70 -33.81
C LEU A 28 -30.90 -8.06 -33.86
N LYS A 29 -30.36 -8.38 -35.05
CA LYS A 29 -28.93 -8.64 -35.24
C LYS A 29 -28.10 -7.39 -34.97
N HIS A 30 -28.52 -6.23 -35.47
CA HIS A 30 -27.85 -4.96 -35.22
C HIS A 30 -27.84 -4.60 -33.73
N ARG A 31 -28.97 -4.76 -33.03
CA ARG A 31 -29.06 -4.53 -31.59
C ARG A 31 -28.12 -5.44 -30.79
N ARG A 32 -28.01 -6.71 -31.15
CA ARG A 32 -27.04 -7.64 -30.54
C ARG A 32 -25.60 -7.24 -30.83
N LEU A 33 -25.28 -6.84 -32.05
CA LEU A 33 -23.94 -6.38 -32.42
C LEU A 33 -23.54 -5.15 -31.60
N VAL A 34 -24.42 -4.16 -31.49
CA VAL A 34 -24.18 -2.96 -30.67
C VAL A 34 -23.98 -3.31 -29.19
N GLN A 35 -24.72 -4.30 -28.67
CA GLN A 35 -24.52 -4.78 -27.29
C GLN A 35 -23.16 -5.46 -27.11
N LEU A 36 -22.75 -6.31 -28.05
CA LEU A 36 -21.45 -6.97 -28.03
C LEU A 36 -20.29 -5.97 -28.17
N GLU A 37 -20.43 -4.95 -29.02
CA GLU A 37 -19.44 -3.88 -29.14
C GLU A 37 -19.30 -3.09 -27.84
N LYS A 38 -20.42 -2.74 -27.20
CA LYS A 38 -20.40 -2.08 -25.88
C LYS A 38 -19.70 -2.93 -24.82
N GLN A 39 -20.00 -4.23 -24.78
CA GLN A 39 -19.36 -5.16 -23.85
C GLN A 39 -17.84 -5.28 -24.11
N ARG A 40 -17.43 -5.34 -25.38
CA ARG A 40 -16.01 -5.34 -25.74
C ARG A 40 -15.34 -4.06 -25.27
N ASP A 41 -15.95 -2.90 -25.51
CA ASP A 41 -15.36 -1.61 -25.15
C ASP A 41 -15.28 -1.41 -23.63
N GLU A 42 -16.21 -2.00 -22.87
CA GLU A 42 -16.14 -2.07 -21.41
C GLU A 42 -14.99 -2.96 -20.95
N LEU A 43 -14.86 -4.17 -21.49
CA LEU A 43 -13.74 -5.07 -21.17
C LEU A 43 -12.36 -4.48 -21.52
N VAL A 44 -12.25 -3.75 -22.63
CA VAL A 44 -11.01 -3.09 -23.02
C VAL A 44 -10.64 -2.00 -22.01
N ARG A 45 -11.60 -1.17 -21.58
CA ARG A 45 -11.37 -0.15 -20.57
C ARG A 45 -10.98 -0.74 -19.21
N ASP A 46 -11.57 -1.88 -18.85
CA ASP A 46 -11.26 -2.58 -17.61
C ASP A 46 -9.84 -3.17 -17.62
N ASN A 47 -9.47 -3.80 -18.72
CA ASN A 47 -8.12 -4.35 -18.92
C ASN A 47 -7.08 -3.23 -18.94
N GLU A 48 -7.36 -2.11 -19.63
CA GLU A 48 -6.50 -0.94 -19.64
C GLU A 48 -6.30 -0.37 -18.23
N PHE A 49 -7.38 -0.24 -17.45
CA PHE A 49 -7.28 0.23 -16.07
C PHE A 49 -6.43 -0.69 -15.21
N GLN A 50 -6.65 -2.01 -15.27
CA GLN A 50 -5.87 -3.00 -14.52
C GLN A 50 -4.40 -2.97 -14.91
N SER A 51 -4.09 -2.95 -16.20
CA SER A 51 -2.73 -2.90 -16.71
C SER A 51 -1.99 -1.66 -16.22
N ARG A 52 -2.63 -0.48 -16.28
CA ARG A 52 -2.05 0.76 -15.76
C ARG A 52 -1.84 0.70 -14.25
N GLN A 53 -2.81 0.15 -13.51
CA GLN A 53 -2.73 -0.02 -12.06
C GLN A 53 -1.55 -0.91 -11.66
N GLU A 54 -1.38 -2.06 -12.31
CA GLU A 54 -0.27 -2.99 -12.04
C GLU A 54 1.09 -2.36 -12.33
N ALA A 55 1.22 -1.64 -13.45
CA ALA A 55 2.44 -0.94 -13.80
C ALA A 55 2.76 0.18 -12.78
N ALA A 56 1.74 0.93 -12.35
CA ALA A 56 1.89 1.99 -11.35
C ALA A 56 2.29 1.42 -9.98
N LEU A 57 1.66 0.33 -9.54
CA LEU A 57 2.00 -0.37 -8.29
C LEU A 57 3.43 -0.91 -8.30
N THR A 58 3.84 -1.53 -9.40
CA THR A 58 5.20 -2.07 -9.55
C THR A 58 6.25 -0.97 -9.36
N ARG A 59 6.03 0.20 -9.96
CA ARG A 59 6.90 1.37 -9.77
C ARG A 59 6.81 1.92 -8.34
N ALA A 60 5.62 2.03 -7.78
CA ALA A 60 5.37 2.57 -6.44
C ALA A 60 5.96 1.70 -5.31
N LEU A 61 6.24 0.42 -5.58
CA LEU A 61 6.90 -0.49 -4.64
C LEU A 61 8.42 -0.59 -4.86
N SER A 62 8.97 0.13 -5.85
CA SER A 62 10.40 0.14 -6.14
C SER A 62 11.23 0.69 -4.98
N ASP A 63 12.45 0.16 -4.81
CA ASP A 63 13.44 0.70 -3.88
C ASP A 63 14.10 1.99 -4.41
N ASP A 64 14.07 2.22 -5.73
CA ASP A 64 14.48 3.49 -6.34
C ASP A 64 13.45 4.59 -6.02
N PRO A 65 13.83 5.69 -5.33
CA PRO A 65 12.93 6.77 -4.98
C PRO A 65 12.29 7.44 -6.20
N THR A 66 13.02 7.58 -7.32
CA THR A 66 12.49 8.23 -8.52
C THR A 66 11.39 7.37 -9.15
N GLN A 67 11.62 6.07 -9.28
CA GLN A 67 10.59 5.14 -9.76
C GLN A 67 9.38 5.11 -8.83
N ARG A 68 9.63 5.17 -7.51
CA ARG A 68 8.58 5.19 -6.50
C ARG A 68 7.66 6.39 -6.64
N ASP A 69 8.23 7.58 -6.75
CA ASP A 69 7.48 8.83 -6.88
C ASP A 69 6.67 8.86 -8.18
N ILE A 70 7.26 8.39 -9.29
CA ILE A 70 6.54 8.20 -10.55
C ILE A 70 5.39 7.21 -10.39
N GLY A 71 5.61 6.09 -9.71
CA GLY A 71 4.58 5.09 -9.43
C GLY A 71 3.42 5.66 -8.62
N LEU A 72 3.72 6.39 -7.55
CA LEU A 72 2.72 7.05 -6.71
C LEU A 72 1.92 8.12 -7.47
N ALA A 73 2.59 8.92 -8.30
CA ALA A 73 1.93 9.89 -9.16
C ALA A 73 0.96 9.20 -10.14
N ASN A 74 1.40 8.11 -10.80
CA ASN A 74 0.55 7.33 -11.70
C ASN A 74 -0.68 6.73 -10.97
N LEU A 75 -0.54 6.31 -9.72
CA LEU A 75 -1.69 5.84 -8.92
C LEU A 75 -2.66 6.98 -8.62
N VAL A 76 -2.17 8.17 -8.28
CA VAL A 76 -3.02 9.35 -8.08
C VAL A 76 -3.76 9.71 -9.36
N GLU A 77 -3.07 9.72 -10.51
CA GLU A 77 -3.71 9.94 -11.81
C GLU A 77 -4.76 8.88 -12.15
N LEU A 78 -4.54 7.61 -11.80
CA LEU A 78 -5.52 6.55 -11.99
C LEU A 78 -6.75 6.70 -11.08
N ARG A 79 -6.55 7.18 -9.85
CA ARG A 79 -7.63 7.46 -8.90
C ARG A 79 -8.51 8.61 -9.39
N ASP A 80 -7.90 9.66 -9.92
CA ASP A 80 -8.57 10.90 -10.32
C ASP A 80 -8.95 10.93 -11.83
N GLY A 81 -8.56 9.90 -12.57
CA GLY A 81 -8.69 9.82 -14.02
C GLY A 81 -10.09 9.45 -14.52
N SER A 82 -10.29 9.61 -15.83
CA SER A 82 -11.58 9.39 -16.49
C SER A 82 -12.07 7.93 -16.51
N LEU A 83 -11.18 6.97 -16.29
CA LEU A 83 -11.50 5.54 -16.17
C LEU A 83 -11.85 5.11 -14.73
N SER A 84 -11.78 6.05 -13.78
CA SER A 84 -12.00 5.81 -12.36
C SER A 84 -13.49 5.87 -12.03
N THR A 85 -14.00 4.77 -11.47
CA THR A 85 -15.29 4.76 -10.76
C THR A 85 -15.03 5.00 -9.27
N PRO A 86 -16.04 5.41 -8.48
CA PRO A 86 -15.85 5.60 -7.03
C PRO A 86 -15.24 4.39 -6.32
N GLU A 87 -15.68 3.18 -6.68
CA GLU A 87 -15.12 1.93 -6.16
C GLU A 87 -13.65 1.72 -6.55
N ARG A 88 -13.27 2.07 -7.79
CA ARG A 88 -11.88 1.98 -8.27
C ARG A 88 -11.00 2.99 -7.56
N ALA A 89 -11.47 4.23 -7.42
CA ALA A 89 -10.77 5.28 -6.70
C ALA A 89 -10.45 4.86 -5.25
N ALA A 90 -11.43 4.30 -4.54
CA ALA A 90 -11.23 3.80 -3.17
C ALA A 90 -10.19 2.67 -3.09
N ARG A 91 -10.21 1.73 -4.05
CA ARG A 91 -9.19 0.66 -4.11
C ARG A 91 -7.80 1.20 -4.40
N VAL A 92 -7.66 2.12 -5.36
CA VAL A 92 -6.38 2.75 -5.69
C VAL A 92 -5.87 3.57 -4.50
N GLN A 93 -6.75 4.30 -3.81
CA GLN A 93 -6.41 5.03 -2.60
C GLN A 93 -5.87 4.10 -1.50
N THR A 94 -6.52 2.96 -1.28
CA THR A 94 -6.05 1.93 -0.35
C THR A 94 -4.63 1.47 -0.68
N HIS A 95 -4.30 1.29 -1.97
CA HIS A 95 -2.95 0.96 -2.38
C HIS A 95 -1.94 2.08 -2.13
N ILE A 96 -2.31 3.33 -2.44
CA ILE A 96 -1.47 4.51 -2.16
C ILE A 96 -1.14 4.58 -0.67
N ASP A 97 -2.13 4.41 0.19
CA ASP A 97 -1.94 4.47 1.64
C ASP A 97 -1.08 3.31 2.14
N ARG A 98 -1.25 2.12 1.56
CA ARG A 98 -0.41 0.97 1.87
C ARG A 98 1.06 1.20 1.50
N VAL A 99 1.33 1.78 0.33
CA VAL A 99 2.69 2.14 -0.09
C VAL A 99 3.29 3.17 0.86
N LYS A 100 2.54 4.23 1.20
CA LYS A 100 3.00 5.27 2.14
C LYS A 100 3.29 4.72 3.53
N LEU A 101 2.43 3.86 4.06
CA LEU A 101 2.66 3.20 5.35
C LEU A 101 3.93 2.34 5.34
N THR A 102 4.15 1.61 4.24
CA THR A 102 5.37 0.81 4.06
C THR A 102 6.62 1.69 4.04
N MET A 103 6.59 2.82 3.32
CA MET A 103 7.71 3.77 3.30
C MET A 103 7.98 4.36 4.68
N PHE A 104 6.93 4.78 5.39
CA PHE A 104 7.04 5.34 6.73
C PHE A 104 7.61 4.30 7.72
N GLY A 105 7.19 3.04 7.60
CA GLY A 105 7.74 1.94 8.39
C GLY A 105 9.22 1.68 8.11
N LYS A 106 9.63 1.64 6.83
CA LYS A 106 11.05 1.52 6.44
C LYS A 106 11.89 2.68 7.01
N LEU A 107 11.41 3.91 6.92
CA LEU A 107 12.10 5.10 7.47
C LEU A 107 12.22 5.04 9.00
N THR A 108 11.18 4.57 9.68
CA THR A 108 11.18 4.41 11.14
C THR A 108 12.24 3.40 11.59
N ILE A 109 12.35 2.26 10.90
CA ILE A 109 13.38 1.26 11.17
C ILE A 109 14.77 1.85 10.89
N GLY A 110 14.95 2.50 9.74
CA GLY A 110 16.21 3.12 9.37
C GLY A 110 16.69 4.18 10.37
N LEU A 111 15.78 4.94 10.97
CA LEU A 111 16.12 5.90 12.03
C LEU A 111 16.59 5.19 13.31
N ALA A 112 15.94 4.11 13.70
CA ALA A 112 16.36 3.30 14.85
C ALA A 112 17.74 2.67 14.63
N ASP A 113 18.01 2.18 13.42
CA ASP A 113 19.30 1.60 13.05
C ASP A 113 20.42 2.65 12.99
N PHE A 114 20.12 3.84 12.47
CA PHE A 114 21.05 4.97 12.48
C PHE A 114 21.37 5.43 13.91
N SER A 115 20.36 5.49 14.78
CA SER A 115 20.50 5.83 16.20
C SER A 115 21.40 4.81 16.92
N GLU A 116 21.13 3.51 16.74
CA GLU A 116 21.95 2.42 17.31
C GLU A 116 23.41 2.49 16.84
N ALA A 117 23.62 2.65 15.53
CA ALA A 117 24.96 2.78 14.97
C ALA A 117 25.70 4.04 15.46
N SER A 118 24.97 5.06 15.89
CA SER A 118 25.56 6.27 16.48
C SER A 118 25.97 6.06 17.93
N LEU A 119 25.19 5.30 18.71
CA LEU A 119 25.57 4.88 20.06
C LEU A 119 26.84 4.03 20.04
N ASP A 120 26.91 3.04 19.15
CA ASP A 120 28.07 2.13 19.05
C ASP A 120 29.37 2.84 18.63
N ARG A 121 29.27 4.05 18.06
CA ARG A 121 30.41 4.88 17.65
C ARG A 121 30.82 5.90 18.72
N GLN A 122 30.13 5.98 19.86
CA GLN A 122 30.55 6.90 20.90
C GLN A 122 31.96 6.54 21.39
N PRO A 123 32.86 7.53 21.50
CA PRO A 123 34.20 7.30 22.03
C PRO A 123 34.08 6.86 23.48
N SER A 124 34.86 5.85 23.86
CA SER A 124 35.00 5.45 25.25
C SER A 124 35.55 6.63 26.07
N SER A 125 34.99 6.83 27.27
CA SER A 125 35.44 7.88 28.18
C SER A 125 36.95 7.78 28.38
N PRO A 126 37.71 8.89 28.26
CA PRO A 126 39.15 8.87 28.43
C PRO A 126 39.50 8.36 29.83
N ALA A 127 40.44 7.43 29.92
CA ALA A 127 40.99 6.96 31.19
C ALA A 127 41.78 8.10 31.83
N LEU A 128 41.11 8.87 32.70
CA LEU A 128 41.73 9.94 33.45
C LEU A 128 42.39 9.34 34.70
N SER A 129 43.70 9.53 34.84
CA SER A 129 44.44 9.22 36.07
C SER A 129 44.35 10.42 37.00
N PHE A 130 43.60 10.29 38.09
CA PHE A 130 43.50 11.30 39.13
C PHE A 130 44.41 10.94 40.31
N GLY A 131 44.91 11.96 41.03
CA GLY A 131 45.64 11.77 42.29
C GLY A 131 44.72 11.41 43.47
N ASP A 132 45.26 11.40 44.69
CA ASP A 132 44.52 11.08 45.92
C ASP A 132 44.14 12.32 46.76
N THR A 133 44.06 13.49 46.14
CA THR A 133 43.57 14.67 46.83
C THR A 133 42.05 14.59 47.10
N PRO A 134 41.52 15.30 48.11
CA PRO A 134 40.08 15.41 48.32
C PRO A 134 39.31 15.92 47.09
N ILE A 135 39.94 16.81 46.30
CA ILE A 135 39.38 17.34 45.05
C ILE A 135 39.32 16.22 43.99
N ASP A 136 40.39 15.44 43.85
CA ASP A 136 40.42 14.30 42.93
C ASP A 136 39.39 13.22 43.28
N ARG A 137 39.10 13.03 44.58
CA ARG A 137 38.02 12.13 45.03
C ARG A 137 36.65 12.64 44.62
N ALA A 138 36.37 13.93 44.82
CA ALA A 138 35.11 14.55 44.40
C ALA A 138 34.93 14.51 42.87
N ILE A 139 36.01 14.71 42.10
CA ILE A 139 35.99 14.59 40.63
C ILE A 139 35.70 13.15 40.21
N ARG A 140 36.33 12.15 40.85
CA ARG A 140 36.04 10.72 40.59
C ARG A 140 34.58 10.36 40.85
N GLU A 141 34.00 10.82 41.97
CA GLU A 141 32.58 10.59 42.29
C GLU A 141 31.63 11.25 41.27
N CYS A 142 31.97 12.48 40.83
CA CYS A 142 31.20 13.18 39.80
C CYS A 142 31.26 12.44 38.45
N MET A 143 32.46 12.01 38.03
CA MET A 143 32.67 11.22 36.81
C MET A 143 31.93 9.89 36.85
N ALA A 144 31.97 9.17 37.99
CA ALA A 144 31.23 7.92 38.16
C ALA A 144 29.71 8.13 38.03
N THR A 145 29.19 9.24 38.57
CA THR A 145 27.77 9.58 38.44
C THR A 145 27.39 9.92 36.99
N LEU A 146 28.27 10.62 36.26
CA LEU A 146 28.07 10.92 34.84
C LEU A 146 28.12 9.66 33.98
N GLU A 147 29.04 8.75 34.25
CA GLU A 147 29.15 7.48 33.54
C GLU A 147 27.90 6.60 33.76
N GLU A 148 27.43 6.51 35.01
CA GLU A 148 26.21 5.77 35.34
C GLU A 148 24.98 6.36 34.63
N ARG A 149 24.83 7.69 34.62
CA ARG A 149 23.75 8.36 33.87
C ARG A 149 23.88 8.18 32.37
N GLY A 150 25.11 8.15 31.85
CA GLY A 150 25.38 7.87 30.44
C GLY A 150 24.89 6.49 30.04
N ARG A 151 25.24 5.46 30.83
CA ARG A 151 24.77 4.09 30.61
C ARG A 151 23.24 3.98 30.68
N GLN A 152 22.61 4.64 31.65
CA GLN A 152 21.14 4.67 31.76
C GLN A 152 20.50 5.30 30.53
N LEU A 153 21.06 6.41 30.01
CA LEU A 153 20.57 7.05 28.80
C LEU A 153 20.75 6.14 27.57
N ASP A 154 21.89 5.47 27.44
CA ASP A 154 22.14 4.54 26.34
C ASP A 154 21.14 3.38 26.34
N ASP A 155 20.83 2.83 27.52
CA ASP A 155 19.82 1.77 27.68
C ASP A 155 18.41 2.27 27.33
N GLU A 156 18.05 3.50 27.72
CA GLU A 156 16.77 4.12 27.33
C GLU A 156 16.68 4.33 25.81
N ILE A 157 17.76 4.80 25.17
CA ILE A 157 17.81 4.98 23.72
C ILE A 157 17.68 3.62 23.01
N ARG A 158 18.38 2.58 23.48
CA ARG A 158 18.23 1.21 22.94
C ARG A 158 16.82 0.68 23.08
N GLN A 159 16.18 0.90 24.23
CA GLN A 159 14.79 0.53 24.45
C GLN A 159 13.86 1.28 23.48
N SER A 160 14.10 2.57 23.27
CA SER A 160 13.38 3.40 22.30
C SER A 160 13.56 2.90 20.87
N ASN A 161 14.80 2.61 20.44
CA ASN A 161 15.12 2.05 19.13
C ASN A 161 14.38 0.72 18.90
N SER A 162 14.32 -0.17 19.90
CA SER A 162 13.56 -1.42 19.83
C SER A 162 12.06 -1.18 19.63
N ARG A 163 11.48 -0.17 20.31
CA ARG A 163 10.07 0.23 20.10
C ARG A 163 9.85 0.79 18.69
N LEU A 164 10.76 1.64 18.20
CA LEU A 164 10.69 2.18 16.84
C LEU A 164 10.76 1.08 15.77
N ARG A 165 11.65 0.09 15.93
CA ARG A 165 11.72 -1.08 15.03
C ARG A 165 10.41 -1.84 14.99
N ARG A 166 9.83 -2.16 16.16
CA ARG A 166 8.51 -2.83 16.24
C ARG A 166 7.41 -2.01 15.57
N MET A 167 7.37 -0.70 15.83
CA MET A 167 6.41 0.21 15.18
C MET A 167 6.58 0.20 13.65
N GLY A 168 7.82 0.31 13.15
CA GLY A 168 8.11 0.28 11.72
C GLY A 168 7.71 -1.03 11.04
N LEU A 169 7.98 -2.17 11.70
CA LEU A 169 7.54 -3.48 11.22
C LEU A 169 6.02 -3.60 11.20
N ASN A 170 5.32 -3.08 12.20
CA ASN A 170 3.85 -3.08 12.24
C ASN A 170 3.26 -2.27 11.09
N LEU A 171 3.85 -1.11 10.77
CA LEU A 171 3.45 -0.27 9.64
C LEU A 171 3.62 -0.99 8.28
N ILE A 172 4.78 -1.63 8.09
CA ILE A 172 5.07 -2.43 6.89
C ILE A 172 4.10 -3.60 6.77
N ASN A 173 3.90 -4.35 7.85
CA ASN A 173 3.05 -5.54 7.85
C ASN A 173 1.55 -5.20 7.87
N GLY A 174 1.18 -3.97 8.21
CA GLY A 174 -0.23 -3.57 8.35
C GLY A 174 -0.88 -4.16 9.60
N SER A 175 -0.05 -4.59 10.56
CA SER A 175 -0.48 -5.12 11.84
C SER A 175 -0.80 -3.97 12.79
N THR A 176 -1.95 -4.04 13.42
CA THR A 176 -2.34 -3.16 14.54
C THR A 176 -2.18 -3.91 15.85
N ASP A 177 -0.95 -4.32 16.14
CA ASP A 177 -0.61 -4.86 17.45
C ASP A 177 -0.95 -3.80 18.51
N PRO A 178 -1.75 -4.11 19.56
CA PRO A 178 -2.27 -3.12 20.50
C PRO A 178 -1.19 -2.43 21.35
N ASP A 179 0.01 -3.01 21.43
CA ASP A 179 1.18 -2.41 22.08
C ASP A 179 2.00 -1.49 21.16
N GLY A 180 1.64 -1.46 19.87
CA GLY A 180 2.29 -0.63 18.85
C GLY A 180 1.74 0.77 18.90
N ILE A 181 2.58 1.76 19.19
CA ILE A 181 2.28 3.17 18.99
C ILE A 181 1.91 3.35 17.51
N VAL A 182 0.62 3.33 17.20
CA VAL A 182 0.12 3.66 15.86
C VAL A 182 0.05 5.18 15.82
N PRO A 183 0.88 5.88 15.02
CA PRO A 183 0.82 7.33 14.92
C PRO A 183 -0.59 7.77 14.53
N ASP A 184 -1.08 8.87 15.09
CA ASP A 184 -2.44 9.37 14.77
C ASP A 184 -2.64 9.64 13.26
N VAL A 185 -1.55 9.82 12.51
CA VAL A 185 -1.54 9.86 11.04
C VAL A 185 -2.10 8.57 10.43
N VAL A 186 -1.76 7.40 10.97
CA VAL A 186 -2.26 6.10 10.51
C VAL A 186 -3.72 5.91 10.88
N LYS A 187 -4.15 6.40 12.06
CA LYS A 187 -5.57 6.42 12.44
C LYS A 187 -6.40 7.29 11.50
N LYS A 188 -5.86 8.44 11.08
CA LYS A 188 -6.49 9.35 10.11
C LYS A 188 -6.55 8.79 8.69
N LEU A 189 -5.49 8.11 8.24
CA LEU A 189 -5.48 7.43 6.94
C LEU A 189 -6.51 6.29 6.89
N ARG A 190 -6.69 5.56 8.01
CA ARG A 190 -7.71 4.50 8.10
C ARG A 190 -9.14 5.05 8.09
N ALA A 191 -9.39 6.15 8.80
CA ALA A 191 -10.70 6.81 8.82
C ALA A 191 -11.16 7.34 7.44
N GLN A 192 -10.23 7.53 6.49
CA GLN A 192 -10.55 7.93 5.11
C GLN A 192 -10.84 6.74 4.18
N GLY A 193 -10.54 5.50 4.58
CA GLY A 193 -10.79 4.29 3.80
C GLY A 193 -12.11 3.58 4.10
N ASP A 194 -12.80 3.92 5.19
CA ASP A 194 -14.07 3.32 5.64
C ASP A 194 -15.31 4.14 5.23
N HIS A 195 -15.21 4.97 4.19
CA HIS A 195 -16.32 5.78 3.64
C HIS A 195 -16.55 5.54 2.16
#